data_AF-A0A066RTP3-F1
#
_entry.id   AF-A0A066RTP3-F1
#
_cell.length_a   1.000
_cell.length_b   1.000
_cell.length_c   1.000
_cell.angle_alpha   90.00
_cell.angle_beta   90.00
_cell.angle_gamma   90.00
#
_symmetry.space_group_name_H-M   'P 1'
#
loop_
_entity.id
_entity.type
_entity.pdbx_description
1 polymer ?
#
loop_
_entity_poly.entity_id
_entity_poly.type
_entity_poly.pdbx_seq_one_letter_code
_entity_poly.pdbx_strand_id
1 'polypeptide(L)'
;MLCRIWLYIIFLASSTIHIAVAGPLPTSRTMLGTQVCRLDLYHLAKNQFNRIETDFQIALIADQGFNRRYVALKADISYPKGFENFSYYRTGQPVEVFTANWKKYYGSIRIADTDRSYSISHLVRLGGSNPGQAFDVLVRLIAEDHGRFELQSANRRYRFYSEDGHLDAFFHCLHAE
;
A
#
# COMPACT_ATOMS: atom_id res chain seq x y z
N MET A 1 33.25 -57.71 1.49
CA MET A 1 32.89 -56.83 2.63
C MET A 1 33.03 -55.35 2.25
N LEU A 2 32.44 -54.92 1.12
CA LEU A 2 32.65 -53.58 0.51
C LEU A 2 31.38 -52.99 -0.16
N CYS A 3 30.21 -53.61 0.00
CA CYS A 3 28.99 -53.26 -0.73
C CYS A 3 27.84 -52.80 0.19
N ARG A 4 28.14 -52.34 1.42
CA ARG A 4 27.12 -51.91 2.39
C ARG A 4 27.31 -50.51 2.97
N ILE A 5 28.36 -49.80 2.58
CA ILE A 5 28.66 -48.46 3.11
C ILE A 5 28.17 -47.35 2.16
N TRP A 6 27.88 -47.67 0.89
CA TRP A 6 27.44 -46.70 -0.11
C TRP A 6 25.97 -46.26 -0.02
N LEU A 7 25.13 -46.98 0.74
CA LEU A 7 23.70 -46.67 0.85
C LEU A 7 23.35 -45.70 1.98
N TYR A 8 24.27 -45.39 2.89
CA TYR A 8 24.01 -44.43 3.97
C TYR A 8 24.39 -42.98 3.65
N ILE A 9 25.15 -42.74 2.58
CA ILE A 9 25.57 -41.38 2.19
C ILE A 9 24.49 -40.68 1.33
N ILE A 10 23.59 -41.43 0.69
CA ILE A 10 22.55 -40.85 -0.17
C ILE A 10 21.33 -40.34 0.64
N PHE A 11 21.19 -40.71 1.92
CA PHE A 11 20.05 -40.27 2.73
C PHE A 11 20.26 -38.96 3.50
N LEU A 12 21.47 -38.38 3.45
CA LEU A 12 21.83 -37.12 4.13
C LEU A 12 21.94 -35.91 3.18
N ALA A 13 21.52 -36.08 1.91
CA ALA A 13 21.38 -34.98 0.95
C ALA A 13 19.92 -34.48 0.83
N SER A 14 19.10 -34.68 1.86
CA SER A 14 17.82 -33.99 2.05
C SER A 14 18.09 -32.58 2.59
N SER A 15 18.86 -31.82 1.83
CA SER A 15 19.13 -30.40 2.05
C SER A 15 17.80 -29.66 1.91
N THR A 16 17.25 -29.30 3.07
CA THR A 16 16.52 -28.04 3.30
C THR A 16 15.70 -27.56 2.11
N ILE A 17 14.45 -28.03 2.03
CA ILE A 17 13.40 -27.27 1.33
C ILE A 17 13.31 -25.95 2.09
N HIS A 18 14.06 -24.95 1.63
CA HIS A 18 13.77 -23.56 1.96
C HIS A 18 12.41 -23.28 1.35
N ILE A 19 11.36 -23.52 2.12
CA ILE A 19 10.07 -22.88 1.91
C ILE A 19 10.40 -21.40 2.10
N ALA A 20 10.73 -20.72 1.02
CA ALA A 20 10.66 -19.28 0.98
C ALA A 20 9.22 -18.97 1.35
N VAL A 21 9.01 -18.59 2.60
CA VAL A 21 7.74 -18.02 3.04
C VAL A 21 7.59 -16.81 2.15
N ALA A 22 6.76 -16.93 1.12
CA ALA A 22 6.53 -15.87 0.16
C ALA A 22 6.10 -14.66 0.98
N GLY A 23 7.04 -13.72 1.15
CA GLY A 23 6.73 -12.43 1.74
C GLY A 23 5.62 -11.81 0.88
N PRO A 24 4.70 -11.06 1.50
CA PRO A 24 3.73 -10.30 0.71
C PRO A 24 4.53 -9.48 -0.31
N LEU A 25 4.16 -9.57 -1.59
CA LEU A 25 4.84 -8.86 -2.66
C LEU A 25 4.85 -7.37 -2.29
N PRO A 26 6.03 -6.73 -2.18
CA PRO A 26 6.08 -5.30 -1.90
C PRO A 26 5.41 -4.59 -3.06
N THR A 27 4.52 -3.67 -2.74
CA THR A 27 3.74 -2.96 -3.73
C THR A 27 3.67 -1.51 -3.39
N SER A 28 4.80 -0.85 -3.62
CA SER A 28 4.83 0.59 -3.65
C SER A 28 5.54 1.09 -4.89
N ARG A 29 5.23 2.30 -5.31
CA ARG A 29 5.93 2.99 -6.40
C ARG A 29 6.14 4.43 -6.01
N THR A 30 7.25 5.00 -6.45
CA THR A 30 7.56 6.41 -6.22
C THR A 30 7.61 7.18 -7.53
N MET A 31 7.16 8.42 -7.50
CA MET A 31 7.45 9.43 -8.53
C MET A 31 8.00 10.64 -7.79
N LEU A 32 9.32 10.82 -7.88
CA LEU A 32 10.07 11.82 -7.12
C LEU A 32 10.65 12.86 -8.09
N GLY A 33 10.48 14.14 -7.76
CA GLY A 33 11.00 15.24 -8.55
C GLY A 33 10.91 16.54 -7.78
N THR A 34 11.45 17.61 -8.36
CA THR A 34 11.52 18.93 -7.71
C THR A 34 10.15 19.58 -7.47
N GLN A 35 9.15 19.22 -8.29
CA GLN A 35 7.79 19.78 -8.16
C GLN A 35 6.80 18.83 -7.50
N VAL A 36 7.03 17.51 -7.59
CA VAL A 36 6.08 16.50 -7.08
C VAL A 36 6.85 15.38 -6.43
N CYS A 37 6.45 15.05 -5.19
CA CYS A 37 6.83 13.85 -4.48
C CYS A 37 5.58 12.99 -4.31
N ARG A 38 5.60 11.78 -4.87
CA ARG A 38 4.48 10.85 -4.80
C ARG A 38 4.96 9.46 -4.37
N LEU A 39 4.23 8.88 -3.43
CA LEU A 39 4.35 7.48 -3.02
C LEU A 39 2.99 6.81 -3.19
N ASP A 40 2.92 5.84 -4.09
CA ASP A 40 1.79 4.95 -4.24
C ASP A 40 2.04 3.66 -3.45
N LEU A 41 1.04 3.21 -2.71
CA LEU A 41 1.01 1.97 -1.93
C LEU A 41 -0.20 1.17 -2.39
N TYR A 42 0.01 -0.08 -2.81
CA TYR A 42 -1.05 -0.94 -3.32
C TYR A 42 -1.32 -2.08 -2.37
N HIS A 43 -2.59 -2.42 -2.20
CA HIS A 43 -3.02 -3.70 -1.68
C HIS A 43 -3.22 -4.64 -2.87
N LEU A 44 -2.78 -5.90 -2.70
CA LEU A 44 -2.94 -6.93 -3.70
C LEU A 44 -3.88 -8.02 -3.20
N ALA A 45 -4.83 -8.40 -4.04
CA ALA A 45 -5.75 -9.50 -3.78
C ALA A 45 -5.73 -10.51 -4.93
N LYS A 46 -6.15 -11.74 -4.64
CA LYS A 46 -6.41 -12.74 -5.68
C LYS A 46 -7.85 -12.60 -6.15
N ASN A 47 -8.05 -12.52 -7.45
CA ASN A 47 -9.39 -12.56 -8.03
C ASN A 47 -9.93 -14.00 -8.15
N GLN A 48 -11.17 -14.12 -8.63
CA GLN A 48 -11.86 -15.38 -8.88
C GLN A 48 -11.12 -16.36 -9.81
N PHE A 49 -10.10 -15.89 -10.56
CA PHE A 49 -9.26 -16.69 -11.44
C PHE A 49 -7.86 -16.94 -10.87
N ASN A 50 -7.65 -16.75 -9.56
CA ASN A 50 -6.36 -16.86 -8.87
C ASN A 50 -5.26 -15.94 -9.38
N ARG A 51 -5.60 -14.85 -10.09
CA ARG A 51 -4.63 -13.83 -10.52
C ARG A 51 -4.49 -12.76 -9.45
N ILE A 52 -3.26 -12.32 -9.22
CA ILE A 52 -2.95 -11.22 -8.31
C ILE A 52 -3.28 -9.90 -9.01
N GLU A 53 -4.11 -9.08 -8.40
CA GLU A 53 -4.48 -7.76 -8.91
C GLU A 53 -4.53 -6.73 -7.78
N THR A 54 -4.41 -5.45 -8.13
CA THR A 54 -4.60 -4.34 -7.20
C THR A 54 -6.09 -4.10 -6.99
N ASP A 55 -6.59 -4.31 -5.78
CA ASP A 55 -7.98 -4.02 -5.38
C ASP A 55 -8.12 -2.70 -4.59
N PHE A 56 -7.01 -2.19 -4.03
CA PHE A 56 -6.95 -0.91 -3.32
C PHE A 56 -5.58 -0.24 -3.46
N GLN A 57 -5.57 1.10 -3.51
CA GLN A 57 -4.37 1.92 -3.61
C GLN A 57 -4.51 3.17 -2.74
N ILE A 58 -3.42 3.53 -2.06
CA ILE A 58 -3.21 4.80 -1.38
C ILE A 58 -2.11 5.55 -2.14
N ALA A 59 -2.35 6.81 -2.46
CA ALA A 59 -1.36 7.70 -3.06
C ALA A 59 -1.12 8.89 -2.13
N LEU A 60 0.08 8.98 -1.58
CA LEU A 60 0.57 10.13 -0.82
C LEU A 60 1.19 11.09 -1.83
N ILE A 61 0.64 12.30 -1.98
CA ILE A 61 1.05 13.25 -3.00
C ILE A 61 1.37 14.60 -2.35
N ALA A 62 2.61 15.05 -2.53
CA ALA A 62 3.04 16.40 -2.22
C ALA A 62 3.44 17.10 -3.54
N ASP A 63 2.69 18.14 -3.88
CA ASP A 63 2.93 19.03 -4.99
C ASP A 63 3.55 20.32 -4.42
N GLN A 64 4.85 20.46 -4.60
CA GLN A 64 5.63 21.60 -4.13
C GLN A 64 5.31 22.86 -4.94
N GLY A 65 4.98 22.71 -6.23
CA GLY A 65 4.65 23.84 -7.11
C GLY A 65 3.39 24.59 -6.70
N PHE A 66 2.39 23.87 -6.19
CA PHE A 66 1.15 24.46 -5.68
C PHE A 66 1.06 24.49 -4.15
N ASN A 67 2.12 24.07 -3.44
CA ASN A 67 2.13 23.88 -1.98
C ASN A 67 0.91 23.08 -1.48
N ARG A 68 0.63 21.95 -2.16
CA ARG A 68 -0.51 21.08 -1.84
C ARG A 68 0.01 19.72 -1.43
N ARG A 69 -0.45 19.23 -0.28
CA ARG A 69 -0.24 17.84 0.14
C ARG A 69 -1.59 17.20 0.40
N TYR A 70 -1.79 16.02 -0.17
CA TYR A 70 -3.06 15.31 -0.07
C TYR A 70 -2.86 13.81 -0.26
N VAL A 71 -3.85 13.06 0.22
CA VAL A 71 -3.91 11.61 0.04
C VAL A 71 -5.09 11.28 -0.84
N ALA A 72 -4.83 10.53 -1.91
CA ALA A 72 -5.85 9.96 -2.77
C ALA A 72 -5.95 8.46 -2.52
N LEU A 73 -7.18 7.96 -2.48
CA LEU A 73 -7.46 6.54 -2.43
C LEU A 73 -8.09 6.12 -3.74
N LYS A 74 -7.71 4.95 -4.26
CA LYS A 74 -8.31 4.35 -5.45
C LYS A 74 -8.67 2.91 -5.13
N ALA A 75 -9.85 2.49 -5.58
CA ALA A 75 -10.34 1.15 -5.34
C ALA A 75 -11.16 0.65 -6.55
N ASP A 76 -11.50 -0.64 -6.53
CA ASP A 76 -12.35 -1.25 -7.56
C ASP A 76 -13.77 -0.63 -7.61
N ILE A 77 -14.53 -0.99 -8.65
CA ILE A 77 -15.89 -0.49 -8.88
C ILE A 77 -16.91 -0.96 -7.82
N SER A 78 -16.61 -2.03 -7.07
CA SER A 78 -17.47 -2.62 -6.04
C SER A 78 -17.44 -1.84 -4.73
N TYR A 79 -16.53 -0.88 -4.57
CA TYR A 79 -16.46 -0.04 -3.37
C TYR A 79 -17.69 0.87 -3.21
N PRO A 80 -18.13 1.10 -1.97
CA PRO A 80 -19.32 1.88 -1.68
C PRO A 80 -19.16 3.32 -2.17
N LYS A 81 -20.22 3.89 -2.76
CA LYS A 81 -20.30 5.33 -3.00
C LYS A 81 -20.64 6.05 -1.70
N GLY A 82 -20.03 7.21 -1.45
CA GLY A 82 -20.30 8.02 -0.27
C GLY A 82 -19.19 7.94 0.77
N PHE A 83 -19.53 8.14 2.04
CA PHE A 83 -18.55 8.21 3.12
C PHE A 83 -18.23 6.81 3.68
N GLU A 84 -16.96 6.55 3.94
CA GLU A 84 -16.48 5.31 4.53
C GLU A 84 -15.39 5.63 5.58
N ASN A 85 -15.48 5.01 6.77
CA ASN A 85 -14.51 5.21 7.84
C ASN A 85 -13.40 4.18 7.76
N PHE A 86 -12.15 4.61 7.92
CA PHE A 86 -10.98 3.75 7.88
C PHE A 86 -10.23 3.78 9.21
N SER A 87 -10.07 2.63 9.83
CA SER A 87 -9.20 2.49 11.01
C SER A 87 -7.80 2.06 10.59
N TYR A 88 -6.78 2.68 11.16
CA TYR A 88 -5.37 2.29 11.01
C TYR A 88 -5.02 1.38 12.17
N TYR A 89 -4.35 0.27 11.92
CA TYR A 89 -4.00 -0.68 12.97
C TYR A 89 -2.49 -0.69 13.20
N ARG A 90 -2.08 -0.25 14.39
CA ARG A 90 -0.70 -0.36 14.87
C ARG A 90 -0.60 -1.56 15.80
N THR A 91 0.25 -2.53 15.48
CA THR A 91 0.47 -3.72 16.31
C THR A 91 -0.83 -4.44 16.72
N GLY A 92 -1.86 -4.39 15.86
CA GLY A 92 -3.19 -4.98 16.12
C GLY A 92 -4.13 -4.13 16.97
N GLN A 93 -3.73 -2.94 17.42
CA GLN A 93 -4.60 -1.98 18.10
C GLN A 93 -5.12 -0.94 17.09
N PRO A 94 -6.44 -0.69 17.05
CA PRO A 94 -6.99 0.35 16.21
C PRO A 94 -6.57 1.72 16.75
N VAL A 95 -5.99 2.52 15.88
CA VAL A 95 -5.97 3.97 15.98
C VAL A 95 -7.22 4.46 15.25
N GLU A 96 -7.99 5.37 15.84
CA GLU A 96 -9.16 5.96 15.18
C GLU A 96 -8.71 6.85 14.03
N VAL A 97 -9.12 6.54 12.80
CA VAL A 97 -8.62 7.26 11.64
C VAL A 97 -9.70 7.57 10.60
N PHE A 98 -9.37 8.51 9.73
CA PHE A 98 -10.17 9.27 8.75
C PHE A 98 -11.44 8.65 8.17
N THR A 99 -12.31 9.55 7.71
CA THR A 99 -13.37 9.23 6.74
C THR A 99 -12.85 9.46 5.32
N ALA A 100 -13.30 8.69 4.35
CA ALA A 100 -13.04 8.90 2.93
C ALA A 100 -14.38 9.13 2.23
N ASN A 101 -14.48 10.14 1.34
CA ASN A 101 -15.67 10.33 0.50
C ASN A 101 -15.42 9.74 -0.90
N TRP A 102 -15.95 8.56 -1.17
CA TRP A 102 -15.79 7.83 -2.42
C TRP A 102 -16.68 8.39 -3.51
N LYS A 103 -16.04 8.76 -4.62
CA LYS A 103 -16.70 9.17 -5.85
C LYS A 103 -16.35 8.19 -6.96
N LYS A 104 -17.38 7.75 -7.68
CA LYS A 104 -17.17 6.93 -8.87
C LYS A 104 -16.68 7.82 -10.00
N TYR A 105 -15.51 7.51 -10.52
CA TYR A 105 -14.91 8.20 -11.64
C TYR A 105 -15.10 7.37 -12.91
N TYR A 106 -15.70 7.98 -13.91
CA TYR A 106 -15.88 7.43 -15.25
C TYR A 106 -15.04 8.28 -16.20
N GLY A 107 -13.81 7.87 -16.50
CA GLY A 107 -12.92 8.61 -17.38
C GLY A 107 -11.61 7.89 -17.61
N SER A 108 -10.97 8.21 -18.74
CA SER A 108 -9.61 7.76 -19.08
C SER A 108 -8.60 8.53 -18.24
N ILE A 109 -8.38 8.09 -17.00
CA ILE A 109 -7.13 8.45 -16.34
C ILE A 109 -6.03 7.79 -17.19
N ARG A 110 -5.11 8.59 -17.73
CA ARG A 110 -3.89 8.14 -18.44
C ARG A 110 -2.95 7.41 -17.48
N ILE A 111 -3.42 6.31 -16.91
CA ILE A 111 -2.65 5.18 -16.46
C ILE A 111 -2.93 4.13 -17.54
N ALA A 112 -1.95 3.32 -17.92
CA ALA A 112 -2.06 2.35 -19.02
C ALA A 112 -3.04 1.19 -18.76
N ASP A 113 -4.14 1.44 -18.03
CA ASP A 113 -5.22 0.52 -17.75
C ASP A 113 -6.43 0.90 -18.63
N THR A 114 -6.67 0.12 -19.67
CA THR A 114 -7.81 0.25 -20.58
C THR A 114 -9.15 -0.20 -19.97
N ASP A 115 -9.21 -0.48 -18.66
CA ASP A 115 -10.41 -0.99 -18.00
C ASP A 115 -11.13 0.04 -17.11
N ARG A 116 -12.37 0.30 -17.53
CA ARG A 116 -13.63 0.68 -16.88
C ARG A 116 -13.64 1.10 -15.39
N SER A 117 -13.95 2.38 -15.19
CA SER A 117 -14.50 3.05 -13.98
C SER A 117 -13.91 2.66 -12.61
N TYR A 118 -13.22 3.62 -11.99
CA TYR A 118 -12.60 3.47 -10.69
C TYR A 118 -13.32 4.30 -9.64
N SER A 119 -13.32 3.85 -8.38
CA SER A 119 -13.72 4.69 -7.26
C SER A 119 -12.50 5.43 -6.74
N ILE A 120 -12.58 6.76 -6.72
CA ILE A 120 -11.53 7.62 -6.18
C ILE A 120 -12.10 8.34 -4.96
N SER A 121 -11.33 8.34 -3.89
CA SER A 121 -11.63 9.14 -2.71
C SER A 121 -10.47 10.04 -2.34
N HIS A 122 -10.82 11.13 -1.68
CA HIS A 122 -9.88 11.95 -0.95
C HIS A 122 -10.15 11.75 0.54
N LEU A 123 -9.07 11.72 1.31
CA LEU A 123 -9.20 11.62 2.76
C LEU A 123 -9.91 12.84 3.32
N VAL A 124 -10.96 12.58 4.07
CA VAL A 124 -11.67 13.52 4.92
C VAL A 124 -11.11 13.34 6.32
N ARG A 125 -10.17 14.24 6.65
CA ARG A 125 -9.81 14.65 8.01
C ARG A 125 -9.27 13.52 8.93
N LEU A 126 -7.99 13.18 8.77
CA LEU A 126 -7.15 12.48 9.76
C LEU A 126 -6.71 13.46 10.85
N GLY A 127 -7.32 13.46 12.04
CA GLY A 127 -6.79 14.16 13.23
C GLY A 127 -6.44 15.66 13.13
N GLY A 128 -6.70 16.32 12.00
CA GLY A 128 -6.36 17.71 11.68
C GLY A 128 -7.56 18.42 11.05
N SER A 129 -7.46 19.67 10.62
CA SER A 129 -8.56 20.45 10.01
C SER A 129 -8.49 20.55 8.49
N ASN A 130 -7.40 20.07 7.86
CA ASN A 130 -7.18 20.19 6.42
C ASN A 130 -6.43 18.96 5.82
N PRO A 131 -6.37 18.82 4.48
CA PRO A 131 -5.70 17.70 3.80
C PRO A 131 -4.20 17.57 4.08
N GLY A 132 -3.49 18.69 4.32
CA GLY A 132 -2.06 18.67 4.62
C GLY A 132 -1.76 18.06 5.98
N GLN A 133 -2.51 18.45 7.02
CA GLN A 133 -2.38 17.85 8.35
C GLN A 133 -2.74 16.35 8.32
N ALA A 134 -3.78 15.99 7.57
CA ALA A 134 -4.15 14.60 7.36
C ALA A 134 -3.03 13.79 6.70
N PHE A 135 -2.39 14.36 5.68
CA PHE A 135 -1.23 13.80 5.02
C PHE A 135 -0.07 13.61 6.01
N ASP A 136 0.30 14.64 6.77
CA ASP A 136 1.42 14.60 7.70
C ASP A 136 1.23 13.53 8.80
N VAL A 137 0.01 13.41 9.34
CA VAL A 137 -0.34 12.37 10.32
C VAL A 137 -0.21 10.98 9.71
N LEU A 138 -0.77 10.73 8.52
CA LEU A 138 -0.72 9.42 7.89
C LEU A 138 0.71 9.02 7.52
N VAL A 139 1.47 9.94 6.93
CA VAL A 139 2.88 9.74 6.57
C VAL A 139 3.71 9.38 7.81
N ARG A 140 3.52 10.10 8.93
CA ARG A 140 4.18 9.80 10.20
C ARG A 140 3.86 8.38 10.70
N LEU A 141 2.58 8.00 10.70
CA LEU A 141 2.17 6.66 11.15
C LEU A 141 2.82 5.57 10.29
N ILE A 142 2.79 5.72 8.96
CA ILE A 142 3.42 4.77 8.03
C ILE A 142 4.94 4.66 8.28
N ALA A 143 5.62 5.78 8.59
CA ALA A 143 7.05 5.78 8.90
C ALA A 143 7.37 5.04 10.21
N GLU A 144 6.61 5.33 11.26
CA GLU A 144 6.73 4.67 12.58
C GLU A 144 6.49 3.15 12.47
N ASP A 145 5.64 2.72 11.54
CA ASP A 145 5.38 1.31 11.26
C ASP A 145 6.29 0.74 10.14
N HIS A 146 7.37 1.46 9.78
CA HIS A 146 8.36 1.06 8.78
C HIS A 146 7.75 0.61 7.43
N GLY A 147 6.66 1.26 7.00
CA GLY A 147 5.96 0.93 5.77
C GLY A 147 5.13 -0.35 5.80
N ARG A 148 4.91 -0.93 6.99
CA ARG A 148 4.15 -2.17 7.19
C ARG A 148 2.94 -1.88 8.06
N PHE A 149 1.81 -1.61 7.42
CA PHE A 149 0.61 -1.16 8.13
C PHE A 149 -0.66 -1.78 7.56
N GLU A 150 -1.73 -1.71 8.35
CA GLU A 150 -3.05 -2.21 7.96
C GLU A 150 -4.09 -1.08 8.07
N LEU A 151 -4.91 -0.95 7.03
CA LEU A 151 -6.15 -0.20 7.08
C LEU A 151 -7.33 -1.15 7.13
N GLN A 152 -8.33 -0.84 7.93
CA GLN A 152 -9.59 -1.56 7.95
C GLN A 152 -10.73 -0.62 7.57
N SER A 153 -11.61 -1.08 6.70
CA SER A 153 -12.93 -0.48 6.54
C SER A 153 -14.00 -1.55 6.59
N ALA A 154 -15.05 -1.31 7.39
CA ALA A 154 -16.10 -2.28 7.66
C ALA A 154 -15.51 -3.67 7.98
N ASN A 155 -15.78 -4.67 7.13
CA ASN A 155 -15.30 -6.04 7.28
C ASN A 155 -14.11 -6.38 6.36
N ARG A 156 -13.48 -5.39 5.73
CA ARG A 156 -12.31 -5.56 4.85
C ARG A 156 -11.05 -5.00 5.49
N ARG A 157 -9.94 -5.73 5.35
CA ARG A 157 -8.61 -5.35 5.82
C ARG A 157 -7.66 -5.26 4.64
N TYR A 158 -6.90 -4.18 4.58
CA TYR A 158 -5.93 -3.87 3.54
C TYR A 158 -4.56 -3.77 4.18
N ARG A 159 -3.69 -4.74 3.88
CA ARG A 159 -2.30 -4.77 4.38
C ARG A 159 -1.34 -4.23 3.35
N PHE A 160 -0.55 -3.25 3.74
CA PHE A 160 0.42 -2.60 2.86
C PHE A 160 1.83 -2.93 3.30
N TYR A 161 2.68 -3.12 2.30
CA TYR A 161 4.11 -3.34 2.46
C TYR A 161 4.82 -2.42 1.47
N SER A 162 5.44 -1.37 1.99
CA SER A 162 6.33 -0.54 1.19
C SER A 162 7.53 -1.36 0.74
N GLU A 163 8.03 -1.05 -0.45
CA GLU A 163 9.32 -1.52 -0.92
C GLU A 163 10.43 -0.79 -0.15
N ASP A 164 11.53 -1.50 0.09
CA ASP A 164 12.66 -0.98 0.85
C ASP A 164 13.22 0.29 0.17
N GLY A 165 13.49 1.32 0.96
CA GLY A 165 14.02 2.61 0.48
C GLY A 165 12.99 3.54 -0.20
N HIS A 166 11.81 3.07 -0.61
CA HIS A 166 10.79 3.95 -1.20
C HIS A 166 10.26 5.01 -0.22
N LEU A 167 10.06 4.63 1.04
CA LEU A 167 9.68 5.58 2.08
C LEU A 167 10.77 6.62 2.32
N ASP A 168 12.02 6.19 2.48
CA ASP A 168 13.16 7.09 2.72
C ASP A 168 13.35 8.06 1.54
N ALA A 169 13.28 7.56 0.30
CA ALA A 169 13.37 8.38 -0.89
C ALA A 169 12.22 9.40 -0.99
N PHE A 170 11.00 8.98 -0.64
CA PHE A 170 9.86 9.88 -0.54
C PHE A 170 10.07 10.96 0.54
N PHE A 171 10.56 10.59 1.73
CA PHE A 171 10.88 11.54 2.80
C PHE A 171 11.96 12.53 2.40
N HIS A 172 13.03 12.07 1.75
CA HIS A 172 14.05 12.97 1.22
C HIS A 172 13.46 13.95 0.21
N CYS A 173 12.57 13.51 -0.68
CA CYS A 173 11.88 14.40 -1.61
C CYS A 173 11.01 15.45 -0.89
N LEU A 174 10.31 15.08 0.18
CA LEU A 174 9.46 16.02 0.93
C LEU A 174 10.22 17.18 1.57
N HIS A 175 11.50 16.96 1.91
CA HIS A 175 12.35 17.90 2.64
C HIS A 175 13.54 18.42 1.83
N ALA A 176 13.62 18.09 0.54
CA ALA A 176 14.63 18.65 -0.35
C ALA A 176 14.27 20.12 -0.61
N GLU A 177 14.96 21.02 0.10
CA GLU A 177 14.93 22.47 -0.11
C GLU A 177 15.69 22.87 -1.39
#